data_AF-A0AAV5HRE6-F1
#
_entry.id   AF-A0AAV5HRE6-F1
#
_cell.length_a   1.000
_cell.length_b   1.000
_cell.length_c   1.000
_cell.angle_alpha   90.00
_cell.angle_beta   90.00
_cell.angle_gamma   90.00
#
_symmetry.space_group_name_H-M   'P 1'
#
loop_
_entity.id
_entity.type
_entity.pdbx_description
1 polymer ?
#
loop_
_entity_poly.entity_id
_entity_poly.type
_entity_poly.pdbx_seq_one_letter_code
_entity_poly.pdbx_strand_id
1 'polypeptide(L)'
;MKDGWGLATDGKILYGSDGTSTLYQIDPETLKVIGKHIVRYNGHDVRFLNELEYINGEVWANIWQTDCIVRVSPGDGYVLGWVLLQKLSEGLIAAGYNGIDVLNGIAWDDDKKRIFVTGKLWPKLYEIKLLPRTKPLKDGAIEHLCLR
;
A
#
# COMPACT_ATOMS: atom_id res chain seq x y z
N MET A 1 14.32 5.12 -10.83
CA MET A 1 13.47 5.72 -9.81
C MET A 1 13.74 7.22 -9.85
N LYS A 2 12.70 8.07 -9.94
CA LYS A 2 12.90 9.53 -10.04
C LYS A 2 12.89 10.24 -8.68
N ASP A 3 12.05 9.77 -7.76
CA ASP A 3 11.97 10.19 -6.35
C ASP A 3 11.95 8.96 -5.43
N GLY A 4 12.13 9.11 -4.13
CA GLY A 4 12.01 8.00 -3.16
C GLY A 4 10.78 8.18 -2.27
N TRP A 5 9.79 7.29 -2.37
CA TRP A 5 8.55 7.37 -1.58
C TRP A 5 8.47 6.26 -0.54
N GLY A 6 8.47 5.00 -0.95
CA GLY A 6 8.43 3.83 -0.06
C GLY A 6 9.49 2.80 -0.44
N LEU A 7 9.89 2.02 0.57
CA LEU A 7 10.81 0.89 0.43
C LEU A 7 10.28 -0.29 1.24
N ALA A 8 10.43 -1.50 0.70
CA ALA A 8 10.18 -2.77 1.40
C ALA A 8 11.25 -3.78 1.00
N THR A 9 11.26 -4.96 1.62
CA THR A 9 12.21 -6.03 1.26
C THR A 9 11.63 -7.41 1.53
N ASP A 10 11.93 -8.38 0.67
CA ASP A 10 11.73 -9.81 0.93
C ASP A 10 12.91 -10.44 1.70
N GLY A 11 13.86 -9.63 2.17
CA GLY A 11 15.11 -10.04 2.79
C GLY A 11 16.24 -10.37 1.79
N LYS A 12 15.98 -10.29 0.48
CA LYS A 12 16.97 -10.56 -0.58
C LYS A 12 17.19 -9.35 -1.48
N ILE A 13 16.11 -8.70 -1.90
CA ILE A 13 16.13 -7.49 -2.71
C ILE A 13 15.33 -6.38 -2.04
N LEU A 14 15.55 -5.15 -2.48
CA LEU A 14 14.74 -4.00 -2.09
C LEU A 14 13.63 -3.80 -3.12
N TYR A 15 12.42 -3.51 -2.64
CA TYR A 15 11.33 -2.98 -3.44
C TYR A 15 11.24 -1.49 -3.21
N GLY A 16 11.00 -0.70 -4.26
CA GLY A 16 10.89 0.75 -4.18
C GLY A 16 9.70 1.32 -4.93
N SER A 17 9.20 2.46 -4.47
CA SER A 17 8.17 3.27 -5.13
C SER A 17 8.62 4.73 -5.24
N ASP A 18 8.06 5.44 -6.23
CA ASP A 18 8.35 6.86 -6.48
C ASP A 18 7.09 7.69 -6.79
N GLY A 19 5.92 7.24 -6.35
CA GLY A 19 4.64 7.88 -6.65
C GLY A 19 4.11 7.65 -8.06
N THR A 20 4.88 7.00 -8.95
CA THR A 20 4.35 6.49 -10.22
C THR A 20 3.60 5.16 -10.02
N SER A 21 3.19 4.52 -11.11
CA SER A 21 2.67 3.15 -11.11
C SER A 21 3.75 2.07 -11.14
N THR A 22 5.03 2.45 -11.09
CA THR A 22 6.15 1.50 -11.17
C THR A 22 6.54 1.01 -9.79
N LEU A 23 6.49 -0.30 -9.59
CA LEU A 23 7.17 -1.00 -8.51
C LEU A 23 8.58 -1.37 -8.98
N TYR A 24 9.60 -0.87 -8.29
CA TYR A 24 11.00 -1.12 -8.60
C TYR A 24 11.52 -2.31 -7.81
N GLN A 25 12.33 -3.14 -8.43
CA GLN A 25 13.21 -4.10 -7.76
C GLN A 25 14.63 -3.56 -7.81
N ILE A 26 15.30 -3.52 -6.66
CA ILE A 26 16.57 -2.83 -6.46
C ILE A 26 17.53 -3.82 -5.79
N ASP A 27 18.72 -3.94 -6.37
CA ASP A 27 19.81 -4.72 -5.80
C ASP A 27 20.34 -4.01 -4.53
N PRO A 28 20.41 -4.70 -3.38
CA PRO A 28 20.74 -4.05 -2.11
C PRO A 28 22.23 -3.67 -1.98
N GLU A 29 23.12 -4.31 -2.75
CA GLU A 29 24.57 -4.05 -2.68
C GLU A 29 24.96 -2.86 -3.56
N THR A 30 24.37 -2.78 -4.74
CA THR A 30 24.70 -1.78 -5.76
C THR A 30 23.71 -0.62 -5.82
N LEU A 31 22.54 -0.77 -5.19
CA LEU A 31 21.39 0.14 -5.24
C LEU A 31 20.89 0.42 -6.67
N LYS A 32 21.25 -0.44 -7.62
CA LYS A 32 20.79 -0.33 -9.01
C LYS A 32 19.43 -0.99 -9.14
N VAL A 33 18.58 -0.39 -9.97
CA VAL A 33 17.31 -1.00 -10.38
C VAL A 33 17.62 -2.22 -11.24
N ILE A 34 17.16 -3.39 -10.80
CA ILE A 34 17.31 -4.68 -11.51
C ILE A 34 16.00 -5.15 -12.15
N GLY A 35 14.86 -4.58 -11.74
CA GLY A 35 13.54 -4.92 -12.29
C GLY A 35 12.55 -3.77 -12.12
N LYS A 36 11.52 -3.77 -12.97
CA LYS A 36 10.43 -2.80 -12.93
C LYS A 36 9.13 -3.47 -13.33
N HIS A 37 8.10 -3.27 -12.55
CA HIS A 37 6.75 -3.75 -12.86
C HIS A 37 5.76 -2.59 -12.81
N ILE A 38 4.95 -2.44 -13.85
CA ILE A 38 3.89 -1.44 -13.88
C ILE A 38 2.66 -2.07 -13.23
N VAL A 39 2.23 -1.51 -12.10
CA VAL A 39 1.06 -1.99 -11.36
C VAL A 39 -0.20 -1.54 -12.07
N ARG A 40 -1.07 -2.49 -12.43
CA ARG A 40 -2.31 -2.24 -13.15
C ARG A 40 -3.51 -2.94 -12.55
N TYR A 41 -4.65 -2.26 -12.58
CA TYR A 41 -5.95 -2.79 -12.19
C TYR A 41 -6.98 -2.47 -13.28
N ASN A 42 -7.65 -3.49 -13.83
CA ASN A 42 -8.64 -3.34 -14.90
C ASN A 42 -8.18 -2.48 -16.10
N GLY A 43 -6.90 -2.59 -16.49
CA GLY A 43 -6.32 -1.81 -17.59
C GLY A 43 -5.90 -0.38 -17.21
N HIS A 44 -6.14 0.06 -15.97
CA HIS A 44 -5.68 1.34 -15.45
C HIS A 44 -4.37 1.18 -14.69
N ASP A 45 -3.44 2.11 -14.89
CA ASP A 45 -2.22 2.21 -14.08
C ASP A 45 -2.57 2.65 -12.65
N VAL A 46 -2.08 1.90 -11.66
CA VAL A 46 -2.26 2.23 -10.24
C VAL A 46 -1.15 3.18 -9.81
N ARG A 47 -1.41 4.49 -9.90
CA ARG A 47 -0.42 5.53 -9.57
C ARG A 47 -0.38 5.82 -8.07
N PHE A 48 0.56 6.67 -7.66
CA PHE A 48 0.71 7.15 -6.29
C PHE A 48 1.03 6.05 -5.27
N LEU A 49 1.74 5.01 -5.73
CA LEU A 49 2.37 4.02 -4.85
C LEU A 49 3.30 4.78 -3.90
N ASN A 50 3.00 4.69 -2.61
CA ASN A 50 3.70 5.45 -1.59
C ASN A 50 4.43 4.48 -0.66
N GLU A 51 4.12 4.47 0.62
CA GLU A 51 4.70 3.51 1.56
C GLU A 51 4.46 2.06 1.12
N LEU A 52 5.46 1.20 1.36
CA LEU A 52 5.48 -0.21 0.96
C LEU A 52 5.76 -1.10 2.17
N GLU A 53 5.17 -2.29 2.17
CA GLU A 53 5.55 -3.38 3.08
C GLU A 53 5.51 -4.74 2.38
N TYR A 54 6.46 -5.63 2.66
CA TYR A 54 6.46 -6.99 2.11
C TYR A 54 5.77 -7.95 3.07
N ILE A 55 4.67 -8.56 2.63
CA ILE A 55 3.81 -9.41 3.46
C ILE A 55 3.54 -10.72 2.73
N ASN A 56 4.09 -11.82 3.25
CA ASN A 56 3.82 -13.18 2.78
C ASN A 56 3.89 -13.38 1.25
N GLY A 57 4.93 -12.87 0.59
CA GLY A 57 5.08 -13.03 -0.87
C GLY A 57 4.56 -11.86 -1.70
N GLU A 58 3.94 -10.86 -1.08
CA GLU A 58 3.30 -9.73 -1.75
C GLU A 58 3.96 -8.42 -1.33
N VAL A 59 3.97 -7.44 -2.22
CA VAL A 59 4.27 -6.05 -1.84
C VAL A 59 2.95 -5.31 -1.67
N TRP A 60 2.71 -4.82 -0.47
CA TRP A 60 1.58 -3.97 -0.15
C TRP A 60 2.00 -2.53 -0.30
N ALA A 61 1.14 -1.69 -0.87
CA ALA A 61 1.44 -0.28 -1.06
C ALA A 61 0.25 0.60 -0.65
N ASN A 62 0.51 1.62 0.17
CA ASN A 62 -0.44 2.72 0.32
C ASN A 62 -0.59 3.46 -1.01
N ILE A 63 -1.82 3.83 -1.36
CA ILE A 63 -2.06 4.77 -2.46
C ILE A 63 -2.26 6.17 -1.89
N TRP A 64 -1.32 7.08 -2.15
CA TRP A 64 -1.33 8.42 -1.55
C TRP A 64 -2.63 9.18 -1.83
N GLN A 65 -3.11 9.89 -0.81
CA GLN A 65 -4.41 10.59 -0.76
C GLN A 65 -5.65 9.69 -0.81
N THR A 66 -5.51 8.39 -0.59
CA THR A 66 -6.65 7.47 -0.43
C THR A 66 -6.53 6.70 0.88
N ASP A 67 -7.63 6.10 1.33
CA ASP A 67 -7.62 5.12 2.41
C ASP A 67 -7.54 3.68 1.88
N CYS A 68 -6.83 3.49 0.76
CA CYS A 68 -6.64 2.19 0.12
C CYS A 68 -5.19 1.72 0.22
N ILE A 69 -5.04 0.40 0.37
CA ILE A 69 -3.77 -0.31 0.17
C ILE A 69 -3.98 -1.31 -0.97
N VAL A 70 -3.08 -1.31 -1.94
CA VAL A 70 -3.04 -2.31 -3.01
C VAL A 70 -2.10 -3.44 -2.62
N ARG A 71 -2.50 -4.69 -2.92
CA ARG A 71 -1.67 -5.88 -2.76
C ARG A 71 -1.14 -6.28 -4.12
N VAL A 72 0.17 -6.33 -4.29
CA VAL A 72 0.84 -6.48 -5.59
C VAL A 72 1.72 -7.73 -5.58
N SER A 73 1.62 -8.52 -6.66
CA SER A 73 2.57 -9.57 -6.96
C SER A 73 3.91 -8.95 -7.37
N PRO A 74 5.01 -9.19 -6.64
CA PRO A 74 6.29 -8.57 -6.94
C PRO A 74 6.95 -9.12 -8.21
N GLY A 75 6.50 -10.28 -8.72
CA GLY A 75 7.10 -10.94 -9.90
C GLY A 75 6.61 -10.39 -11.24
N ASP A 76 5.43 -9.78 -11.28
CA ASP A 76 4.81 -9.29 -12.51
C ASP A 76 4.06 -7.96 -12.36
N GLY A 77 3.86 -7.45 -11.14
CA GLY A 77 3.12 -6.22 -10.87
C GLY A 77 1.61 -6.40 -10.87
N TYR A 78 1.10 -7.63 -10.95
CA TYR A 78 -0.34 -7.87 -10.94
C TYR A 78 -0.97 -7.52 -9.60
N VAL A 79 -2.14 -6.88 -9.63
CA VAL A 79 -2.90 -6.56 -8.42
C VAL A 79 -3.63 -7.80 -7.90
N LEU A 80 -3.20 -8.29 -6.75
CA LEU A 80 -3.76 -9.46 -6.07
C LEU A 80 -5.01 -9.11 -5.24
N GLY A 81 -5.17 -7.85 -4.86
CA GLY A 81 -6.36 -7.39 -4.15
C GLY A 81 -6.22 -5.98 -3.59
N TRP A 82 -7.30 -5.53 -2.97
CA TRP A 82 -7.41 -4.21 -2.36
C TRP A 82 -7.84 -4.34 -0.90
N VAL A 83 -7.23 -3.53 -0.05
CA VAL A 83 -7.60 -3.35 1.35
C VAL A 83 -8.16 -1.94 1.51
N LEU A 84 -9.37 -1.85 2.06
CA LEU A 84 -10.13 -0.62 2.21
C LEU A 84 -10.20 -0.24 3.69
N LEU A 85 -9.66 0.92 4.06
CA LEU A 85 -9.43 1.32 5.45
C LEU A 85 -10.11 2.65 5.83
N GLN A 86 -11.09 3.13 5.05
CA GLN A 86 -11.78 4.42 5.26
C GLN A 86 -12.28 4.60 6.70
N LYS A 87 -12.76 3.52 7.32
CA LYS A 87 -13.28 3.56 8.69
C LYS A 87 -12.27 3.98 9.75
N LEU A 88 -10.96 3.83 9.50
CA LEU A 88 -9.93 4.24 10.45
C LEU A 88 -9.81 5.77 10.49
N SER A 89 -9.67 6.42 9.33
CA SER A 89 -9.59 7.88 9.22
C SER A 89 -10.92 8.53 9.62
N GLU A 90 -12.06 8.00 9.18
CA GLU A 90 -13.40 8.42 9.60
C GLU A 90 -13.57 8.37 11.12
N GLY A 91 -13.10 7.30 11.77
CA GLY A 91 -13.18 7.13 13.21
C GLY A 91 -12.32 8.13 13.99
N LEU A 92 -11.15 8.51 13.46
CA LEU A 92 -10.32 9.55 14.03
C LEU A 92 -10.97 10.93 13.92
N ILE A 93 -11.52 11.27 12.75
CA ILE A 93 -12.23 12.53 12.53
C ILE A 93 -13.44 12.63 13.45
N ALA A 94 -14.25 11.56 13.55
CA ALA A 94 -15.41 11.50 14.43
C ALA A 94 -15.04 11.64 15.92
N ALA A 95 -13.81 11.26 16.30
CA ALA A 95 -13.29 11.45 17.65
C ALA A 95 -12.69 12.86 17.90
N GLY A 96 -12.80 13.78 16.94
CA GLY A 96 -12.37 15.18 17.07
C GLY A 96 -10.93 15.47 16.65
N TYR A 97 -10.23 14.49 16.06
CA TYR A 97 -8.85 14.69 15.59
C TYR A 97 -8.82 15.35 14.20
N ASN A 98 -9.02 16.66 14.16
CA ASN A 98 -9.10 17.43 12.90
C ASN A 98 -7.73 17.79 12.28
N GLY A 99 -6.63 17.51 12.98
CA GLY A 99 -5.26 17.80 12.51
C GLY A 99 -4.54 16.61 11.86
N ILE A 100 -5.26 15.52 11.59
CA ILE A 100 -4.68 14.35 10.91
C ILE A 100 -4.49 14.63 9.42
N ASP A 101 -3.53 13.95 8.81
CA ASP A 101 -3.33 13.93 7.37
C ASP A 101 -3.69 12.50 6.86
N VAL A 102 -3.06 12.03 5.80
CA VAL A 102 -3.46 10.80 5.09
C VAL A 102 -2.98 9.51 5.76
N LEU A 103 -3.69 8.40 5.47
CA LEU A 103 -3.20 7.04 5.71
C LEU A 103 -1.83 6.84 5.02
N ASN A 104 -0.84 6.39 5.79
CA ASN A 104 0.52 6.10 5.30
C ASN A 104 1.32 5.38 6.38
N GLY A 105 1.85 4.19 6.07
CA GLY A 105 2.62 3.38 7.00
C GLY A 105 1.92 2.04 7.23
N ILE A 106 2.62 0.97 6.87
CA ILE A 106 2.23 -0.43 7.00
C ILE A 106 3.42 -1.15 7.63
N ALA A 107 3.17 -2.03 8.60
CA ALA A 107 4.22 -2.88 9.14
C ALA A 107 3.70 -4.28 9.37
N TRP A 108 4.55 -5.26 9.10
CA TRP A 108 4.26 -6.67 9.24
C TRP A 108 5.15 -7.30 10.32
N ASP A 109 4.49 -7.92 11.30
CA ASP A 109 5.13 -8.81 12.26
C ASP A 109 4.99 -10.25 11.76
N ASP A 110 6.06 -10.78 11.17
CA ASP A 110 6.04 -12.13 10.62
C ASP A 110 5.97 -13.22 11.70
N ASP A 111 6.52 -12.98 12.89
CA ASP A 111 6.51 -13.98 13.96
C ASP A 111 5.10 -14.21 14.51
N LYS A 112 4.35 -13.12 14.72
CA LYS A 112 2.99 -13.18 15.30
C LYS A 112 1.87 -13.02 14.27
N LYS A 113 2.22 -12.82 13.00
CA LYS A 113 1.30 -12.61 11.88
C LYS A 113 0.35 -11.43 12.11
N ARG A 114 0.91 -10.28 12.51
CA ARG A 114 0.15 -9.05 12.83
C ARG A 114 0.44 -7.95 11.82
N ILE A 115 -0.61 -7.25 11.39
CA ILE A 115 -0.51 -6.11 10.48
C ILE A 115 -0.76 -4.85 11.28
N PHE A 116 0.14 -3.88 11.15
CA PHE A 116 -0.02 -2.55 11.75
C PHE A 116 -0.17 -1.50 10.65
N VAL A 117 -1.05 -0.53 10.90
CA VAL A 117 -1.22 0.63 10.02
C VAL A 117 -1.37 1.92 10.82
N THR A 118 -0.94 3.03 10.23
CA THR A 118 -1.12 4.37 10.78
C THR A 118 -1.20 5.40 9.65
N GLY A 119 -1.08 6.68 9.99
CA GLY A 119 -1.07 7.76 9.01
C GLY A 119 -0.26 8.96 9.48
N LYS A 120 -0.06 9.89 8.55
CA LYS A 120 0.66 11.13 8.80
C LYS A 120 -0.11 11.95 9.83
N LEU A 121 0.56 12.30 10.93
CA LEU A 121 -0.04 13.03 12.06
C LEU A 121 -1.21 12.30 12.75
N TRP A 122 -1.36 10.99 12.55
CA TRP A 122 -2.39 10.24 13.26
C TRP A 122 -2.01 10.08 14.73
N PRO A 123 -2.96 10.24 15.68
CA PRO A 123 -2.70 10.07 17.11
C PRO A 123 -2.69 8.58 17.52
N LYS A 124 -2.91 7.66 16.58
CA LYS A 124 -3.05 6.23 16.83
C LYS A 124 -2.33 5.40 15.78
N LEU A 125 -1.83 4.26 16.23
CA LEU A 125 -1.40 3.12 15.43
C LEU A 125 -2.38 1.98 15.68
N TYR A 126 -2.79 1.28 14.62
CA TYR A 126 -3.77 0.22 14.68
C TYR A 126 -3.13 -1.12 14.35
N GLU A 127 -3.33 -2.12 15.19
CA GLU A 127 -3.24 -3.52 14.75
C GLU A 127 -4.55 -3.87 14.04
N ILE A 128 -4.47 -4.42 12.82
CA ILE A 128 -5.64 -4.76 12.01
C ILE A 128 -5.66 -6.24 11.64
N LYS A 129 -6.88 -6.76 11.42
CA LYS A 129 -7.12 -8.08 10.83
C LYS A 129 -7.98 -7.93 9.60
N LEU A 130 -7.52 -8.47 8.47
CA LEU A 130 -8.29 -8.45 7.23
C LEU A 130 -9.44 -9.44 7.28
N LEU A 131 -10.59 -9.00 6.78
CA LEU A 131 -11.76 -9.82 6.54
C LEU A 131 -12.11 -9.75 5.05
N PRO A 132 -12.24 -10.89 4.36
CA PRO A 132 -12.77 -10.89 3.00
C PRO A 132 -14.15 -10.22 2.97
N ARG A 133 -14.40 -9.37 1.97
CA ARG A 133 -15.75 -8.85 1.74
C ARG A 133 -16.67 -9.99 1.31
N THR A 134 -17.79 -10.11 1.99
CA THR A 134 -18.83 -11.12 1.70
C THR A 134 -19.86 -10.64 0.67
N LYS A 135 -19.92 -9.34 0.41
CA LYS A 135 -20.78 -8.73 -0.63
C LYS A 135 -19.89 -8.17 -1.72
N PRO A 136 -20.25 -8.28 -3.02
CA PRO A 136 -19.49 -7.66 -4.11
C PRO A 136 -19.55 -6.13 -4.02
N LEU A 137 -18.50 -5.44 -4.49
CA LEU A 137 -18.55 -3.98 -4.65
C LEU A 137 -19.44 -3.68 -5.85
N LYS A 138 -19.97 -2.45 -5.93
CA LYS A 138 -20.53 -1.97 -7.21
C LYS A 138 -19.40 -1.88 -8.22
N ASP A 139 -19.72 -2.10 -9.49
CA ASP A 139 -18.78 -1.92 -10.59
C ASP A 139 -18.19 -0.49 -10.54
N GLY A 140 -16.88 -0.37 -10.76
CA GLY A 140 -16.18 0.92 -10.72
C GLY A 140 -15.87 1.46 -9.31
N ALA A 141 -16.25 0.77 -8.24
CA ALA A 141 -16.06 1.31 -6.89
C ALA A 141 -14.59 1.36 -6.47
N ILE A 142 -13.74 0.41 -6.89
CA ILE A 142 -12.30 0.45 -6.60
C ILE A 142 -11.65 1.60 -7.35
N GLU A 143 -12.00 1.75 -8.62
CA GLU A 143 -11.54 2.83 -9.47
C GLU A 143 -11.88 4.17 -8.82
N HIS A 144 -13.12 4.36 -8.35
CA HIS A 144 -13.53 5.58 -7.69
C HIS A 144 -12.84 5.84 -6.33
N LEU A 145 -12.66 4.79 -5.52
CA LEU A 145 -12.14 4.93 -4.15
C LEU A 145 -10.61 5.01 -4.10
N CYS A 146 -9.94 4.30 -5.00
CA CYS A 146 -8.52 3.98 -4.88
C CYS A 146 -7.68 4.43 -6.07
N LEU A 147 -8.27 4.66 -7.26
CA LEU A 147 -7.54 5.13 -8.43
C LEU A 147 -7.84 6.62 -8.65
N ARG A 148 -6.94 7.48 -8.18
CA ARG A 148 -6.96 8.92 -8.44
C ARG A 148 -6.23 9.28 -9.72
#